data_AF-A0A2N3LCM6-F1
#
_entry.id   AF-A0A2N3LCM6-F1
#
_cell.length_a   1.000
_cell.length_b   1.000
_cell.length_c   1.000
_cell.angle_alpha   90.00
_cell.angle_beta   90.00
_cell.angle_gamma   90.00
#
_symmetry.space_group_name_H-M   'P 1'
#
loop_
_entity.id
_entity.type
_entity.pdbx_description
1 polymer ?
#
loop_
_entity_poly.entity_id
_entity_poly.type
_entity_poly.pdbx_seq_one_letter_code
_entity_poly.pdbx_strand_id
1 'polypeptide(L)'
;MKRTTEFVLGLLGGIFGFIGAFMALFIGGVDAAFNSSGESEIIGLGWGAVLLSILGIVGSVVVRSKAKLGGIFLLISAIGGLICISMFYILPSVLLLIAGLMGLFRKDKDHSVNA
;
A
#
# COMPACT_ATOMS: atom_id res chain seq x y z
N MET A 1 -14.59 -19.57 -4.95
CA MET A 1 -13.44 -19.59 -4.00
C MET A 1 -13.29 -18.20 -3.39
N LYS A 2 -13.27 -18.07 -2.05
CA LYS A 2 -13.26 -16.76 -1.36
C LYS A 2 -11.95 -15.99 -1.66
N ARG A 3 -12.05 -14.75 -2.14
CA ARG A 3 -10.92 -13.81 -2.37
C ARG A 3 -10.38 -13.18 -1.06
N THR A 4 -10.47 -13.93 0.03
CA THR A 4 -10.14 -13.45 1.38
C THR A 4 -8.64 -13.24 1.55
N THR A 5 -7.79 -14.05 0.93
CA THR A 5 -6.33 -13.94 1.09
C THR A 5 -5.77 -12.66 0.47
N GLU A 6 -6.20 -12.27 -0.74
CA GLU A 6 -5.76 -11.00 -1.35
C GLU A 6 -6.27 -9.80 -0.55
N PHE A 7 -7.52 -9.86 -0.08
CA PHE A 7 -8.12 -8.81 0.72
C PHE A 7 -7.38 -8.63 2.06
N VAL A 8 -7.11 -9.72 2.78
CA VAL A 8 -6.44 -9.68 4.09
C VAL A 8 -4.98 -9.25 3.94
N LEU A 9 -4.27 -9.74 2.92
CA LEU A 9 -2.88 -9.32 2.67
C LEU A 9 -2.79 -7.85 2.25
N GLY A 10 -3.69 -7.40 1.37
CA GLY A 10 -3.78 -5.99 1.00
C GLY A 10 -4.13 -5.11 2.19
N LEU A 11 -5.13 -5.50 2.99
CA LEU A 11 -5.57 -4.74 4.16
C LEU A 11 -4.48 -4.68 5.22
N LEU A 12 -3.80 -5.79 5.50
CA LEU A 12 -2.64 -5.82 6.39
C LEU A 12 -1.53 -4.91 5.85
N GLY A 13 -1.18 -5.01 4.57
CA GLY A 13 -0.19 -4.14 3.93
C GLY A 13 -0.55 -2.65 4.03
N GLY A 14 -1.82 -2.30 3.81
CA GLY A 14 -2.32 -0.93 3.95
C GLY A 14 -2.29 -0.41 5.40
N ILE A 15 -2.65 -1.24 6.39
CA ILE A 15 -2.59 -0.85 7.81
C ILE A 15 -1.14 -0.68 8.28
N PHE A 16 -0.25 -1.62 7.92
CA PHE A 16 1.19 -1.49 8.20
C PHE A 16 1.77 -0.26 7.48
N GLY A 17 1.28 0.06 6.29
CA GLY A 17 1.64 1.25 5.54
C GLY A 17 1.23 2.54 6.26
N PHE A 18 0.04 2.55 6.87
CA PHE A 18 -0.46 3.70 7.60
C PHE A 18 0.38 3.97 8.85
N ILE A 19 0.75 2.90 9.56
CA ILE A 19 1.66 2.97 10.73
C ILE A 19 3.03 3.49 10.29
N GLY A 20 3.56 3.01 9.16
CA GLY A 20 4.81 3.52 8.58
C GLY A 20 4.74 5.01 8.23
N ALA A 21 3.62 5.46 7.66
CA ALA A 21 3.37 6.87 7.34
C ALA A 21 3.31 7.76 8.59
N PHE A 22 2.68 7.27 9.64
CA PHE A 22 2.63 7.98 10.92
C PHE A 22 4.02 8.10 11.55
N MET A 23 4.84 7.04 11.49
CA MET A 23 6.22 7.08 11.94
C MET A 23 7.09 8.05 11.14
N ALA A 24 6.94 8.06 9.81
CA ALA A 24 7.66 8.99 8.94
C ALA A 24 7.30 10.45 9.22
N LEU A 25 6.01 10.76 9.43
CA LEU A 25 5.57 12.09 9.85
C LEU A 25 6.13 12.47 11.22
N PHE A 26 6.20 11.53 12.17
CA PHE A 26 6.75 11.80 13.50
C PHE A 26 8.25 12.11 13.44
N ILE A 27 9.02 11.31 12.69
CA ILE A 27 10.46 11.54 12.47
C ILE A 27 10.69 12.82 11.69
N GLY A 28 9.92 13.08 10.63
CA GLY A 28 10.02 14.30 9.84
C GLY A 28 9.65 15.56 10.64
N GLY A 29 8.65 15.47 11.53
CA GLY A 29 8.26 16.56 12.41
C GLY A 29 9.32 16.88 13.47
N VAL A 30 9.97 15.85 14.02
CA VAL A 30 11.12 16.02 14.93
C VAL A 30 12.30 16.63 14.17
N ASP A 31 12.64 16.11 12.99
CA ASP A 31 13.71 16.66 12.14
C ASP A 31 13.47 18.14 11.79
N ALA A 32 12.25 18.53 11.41
CA ALA A 32 11.90 19.92 11.11
C ALA A 32 12.00 20.86 12.32
N ALA A 33 11.76 20.33 13.53
CA ALA A 33 11.88 21.11 14.76
C ALA A 33 13.36 21.34 15.16
N PHE A 34 14.27 20.45 14.76
CA PHE A 34 15.70 20.55 15.03
C PHE A 34 16.50 21.22 13.90
N ASN A 35 15.98 21.25 12.67
CA ASN A 35 16.60 21.93 11.53
C ASN A 35 16.04 23.35 11.35
N SER A 36 16.93 24.36 11.43
CA SER A 36 16.56 25.78 11.36
C SER A 36 16.05 26.25 9.98
N SER A 37 16.06 25.37 8.97
CA SER A 37 15.52 25.58 7.62
C SER A 37 14.02 25.30 7.50
N GLY A 38 13.38 24.65 8.49
CA GLY A 38 11.92 24.42 8.52
C GLY A 38 11.36 23.52 7.40
N GLU A 39 12.18 23.11 6.44
CA GLU A 39 11.78 22.24 5.32
C GLU A 39 12.39 20.86 5.49
N SER A 40 11.61 19.96 6.07
CA SER A 40 11.92 18.53 6.05
C SER A 40 11.19 17.88 4.89
N GLU A 41 11.95 17.44 3.88
CA GLU A 41 11.47 16.65 2.74
C GLU A 41 10.65 15.42 3.23
N ILE A 42 11.00 14.91 4.41
CA ILE A 42 10.37 13.81 5.13
C ILE A 42 8.89 14.09 5.50
N ILE A 43 8.51 15.35 5.80
CA ILE A 43 7.12 15.70 6.14
C ILE A 43 6.24 15.65 4.88
N GLY A 44 6.73 16.18 3.75
CA GLY A 44 6.02 16.12 2.47
C GLY A 44 5.84 14.68 1.98
N LEU A 45 6.90 13.88 2.11
CA LEU A 45 6.88 12.45 1.84
C LEU A 45 5.93 11.69 2.78
N GLY A 46 5.88 12.07 4.07
CA GLY A 46 4.96 11.50 5.05
C GLY A 46 3.48 11.73 4.71
N TRP A 47 3.11 12.93 4.26
CA TRP A 47 1.76 13.21 3.77
C TRP A 47 1.42 12.42 2.50
N GLY A 48 2.37 12.30 1.57
CA GLY A 48 2.23 11.45 0.38
C GLY A 48 1.96 9.99 0.76
N ALA A 49 2.67 9.48 1.76
CA ALA A 49 2.50 8.11 2.25
C ALA A 49 1.16 7.87 2.94
N VAL A 50 0.62 8.85 3.68
CA VAL A 50 -0.73 8.75 4.26
C VAL A 50 -1.78 8.59 3.15
N LEU A 51 -1.71 9.42 2.10
CA LEU A 51 -2.61 9.31 0.95
C LEU A 51 -2.47 7.97 0.22
N LEU A 52 -1.23 7.53 0.01
CA LEU A 52 -0.92 6.23 -0.58
C LEU A 52 -1.43 5.06 0.25
N SER A 53 -1.41 5.18 1.57
CA SER A 53 -1.94 4.16 2.48
C SER A 53 -3.46 4.05 2.40
N ILE A 54 -4.15 5.19 2.32
CA ILE A 54 -5.60 5.23 2.08
C ILE A 54 -5.90 4.56 0.73
N LEU A 55 -5.11 4.87 -0.30
CA LEU A 55 -5.21 4.25 -1.62
C LEU A 55 -5.01 2.72 -1.55
N GLY A 56 -4.08 2.23 -0.73
CA GLY A 56 -3.83 0.80 -0.51
C GLY A 56 -5.00 0.10 0.19
N ILE A 57 -5.62 0.75 1.19
CA ILE A 57 -6.82 0.23 1.87
C ILE A 57 -8.00 0.17 0.89
N VAL A 58 -8.22 1.23 0.10
CA VAL A 58 -9.26 1.25 -0.93
C VAL A 58 -8.98 0.19 -2.00
N GLY A 59 -7.74 0.05 -2.45
CA GLY A 59 -7.30 -0.98 -3.39
C GLY A 59 -7.55 -2.40 -2.88
N SER A 60 -7.39 -2.61 -1.58
CA SER A 60 -7.70 -3.87 -0.90
C SER A 60 -9.19 -4.19 -0.99
N VAL A 61 -10.07 -3.22 -0.74
CA VAL A 61 -11.53 -3.41 -0.87
C VAL A 61 -11.93 -3.66 -2.32
N VAL A 62 -11.31 -2.92 -3.27
CA VAL A 62 -11.58 -3.06 -4.72
C VAL A 62 -11.14 -4.44 -5.24
N VAL A 63 -10.09 -5.05 -4.70
CA VAL A 63 -9.64 -6.41 -5.10
C VAL A 63 -10.74 -7.47 -4.91
N ARG A 64 -11.68 -7.21 -3.99
CA ARG A 64 -12.81 -8.11 -3.70
C ARG A 64 -13.89 -8.09 -4.80
N SER A 65 -14.00 -6.99 -5.54
CA SER A 65 -14.97 -6.80 -6.63
C SER A 65 -14.32 -6.94 -8.02
N LYS A 66 -13.10 -6.41 -8.19
CA LYS A 66 -12.32 -6.40 -9.43
C LYS A 66 -10.86 -6.72 -9.11
N ALA A 67 -10.48 -8.01 -9.11
CA ALA A 67 -9.14 -8.47 -8.72
C ALA A 67 -8.01 -7.78 -9.51
N LYS A 68 -8.14 -7.68 -10.85
CA LYS A 68 -7.15 -7.01 -11.70
C LYS A 68 -6.99 -5.52 -11.39
N LEU A 69 -8.09 -4.80 -11.18
CA LEU A 69 -8.08 -3.36 -10.93
C LEU A 69 -7.57 -3.05 -9.52
N GLY A 70 -7.98 -3.82 -8.52
CA GLY A 70 -7.49 -3.72 -7.16
C GLY A 70 -6.01 -4.11 -7.04
N GLY A 71 -5.55 -5.10 -7.80
CA GLY A 71 -4.14 -5.49 -7.85
C GLY A 71 -3.23 -4.39 -8.38
N ILE A 72 -3.65 -3.68 -9.43
CA ILE A 72 -2.92 -2.51 -9.96
C ILE A 72 -2.88 -1.38 -8.92
N PHE A 73 -4.00 -1.09 -8.27
CA PHE A 73 -4.06 -0.08 -7.20
C PHE A 73 -3.13 -0.40 -6.01
N LEU A 74 -3.07 -1.68 -5.61
CA LEU A 74 -2.18 -2.16 -4.57
C LEU A 74 -0.70 -2.04 -4.98
N LEU A 75 -0.36 -2.34 -6.24
CA LEU A 75 1.01 -2.14 -6.75
C LEU A 75 1.41 -0.67 -6.80
N ILE A 76 0.50 0.21 -7.26
CA ILE A 76 0.73 1.66 -7.23
C ILE A 76 0.96 2.14 -5.80
N SER A 77 0.18 1.61 -4.85
CA SER A 77 0.33 1.90 -3.42
C SER A 77 1.67 1.38 -2.85
N ALA A 78 2.09 0.17 -3.24
CA ALA A 78 3.36 -0.42 -2.82
C ALA A 78 4.57 0.38 -3.33
N ILE A 79 4.55 0.79 -4.61
CA ILE A 79 5.64 1.52 -5.25
C ILE A 79 5.66 2.97 -4.75
N GLY A 80 4.51 3.65 -4.71
CA GLY A 80 4.44 5.02 -4.23
C GLY A 80 4.79 5.14 -2.74
N GLY A 81 4.39 4.17 -1.92
CA GLY A 81 4.75 4.12 -0.50
C GLY A 81 6.25 3.84 -0.27
N LEU A 82 6.86 3.00 -1.12
CA LEU A 82 8.30 2.75 -1.11
C LEU A 82 9.09 4.01 -1.53
N ILE A 83 8.60 4.76 -2.52
CA ILE A 83 9.21 6.05 -2.91
C ILE A 83 9.07 7.09 -1.78
N CYS A 84 7.92 7.12 -1.10
CA CYS A 84 7.69 8.09 -0.03
C CYS A 84 8.53 7.81 1.23
N ILE A 85 8.61 6.55 1.70
CA ILE A 85 9.14 6.26 3.04
C ILE A 85 10.40 5.38 3.03
N SER A 86 10.80 4.89 1.85
CA SER A 86 12.03 4.16 1.59
C SER A 86 12.30 3.03 2.60
N MET A 87 13.06 3.27 3.67
CA MET A 87 13.52 2.27 4.63
C MET A 87 12.41 1.77 5.60
N PHE A 88 11.48 2.62 6.01
CA PHE A 88 10.41 2.26 6.96
C PHE A 88 9.20 1.57 6.29
N TYR A 89 9.11 1.60 4.95
CA TYR A 89 7.97 1.06 4.20
C TYR A 89 8.25 -0.31 3.56
N ILE A 90 9.41 -0.92 3.82
CA ILE A 90 9.78 -2.23 3.26
C ILE A 90 8.73 -3.30 3.61
N LEU A 91 8.31 -3.35 4.88
CA LEU A 91 7.33 -4.35 5.33
C LEU A 91 5.96 -4.19 4.63
N PRO A 92 5.30 -3.03 4.66
CA PRO A 92 4.04 -2.83 3.95
C PRO A 92 4.17 -2.91 2.43
N SER A 93 5.29 -2.47 1.85
CA SER A 93 5.52 -2.58 0.41
C SER A 93 5.55 -4.04 -0.03
N VAL A 94 6.28 -4.92 0.68
CA VAL A 94 6.33 -6.36 0.36
C VAL A 94 4.94 -7.00 0.49
N LEU A 95 4.17 -6.67 1.54
CA LEU A 95 2.80 -7.19 1.69
C LEU A 95 1.86 -6.72 0.56
N LEU A 96 1.88 -5.42 0.22
CA LEU A 96 1.06 -4.85 -0.85
C LEU A 96 1.47 -5.39 -2.23
N LEU A 97 2.77 -5.63 -2.45
CA LEU A 97 3.30 -6.16 -3.70
C LEU A 97 2.88 -7.63 -3.89
N ILE A 98 2.96 -8.44 -2.83
CA ILE A 98 2.45 -9.83 -2.84
C ILE A 98 0.93 -9.85 -3.06
N ALA A 99 0.17 -8.97 -2.39
CA ALA A 99 -1.27 -8.85 -2.56
C ALA A 99 -1.66 -8.39 -3.97
N GLY A 100 -0.92 -7.42 -4.53
CA GLY A 100 -1.11 -6.88 -5.87
C GLY A 100 -0.81 -7.90 -6.96
N LEU A 101 0.30 -8.63 -6.86
CA LEU A 101 0.65 -9.73 -7.75
C LEU A 101 -0.39 -10.85 -7.70
N MET A 102 -0.86 -11.24 -6.50
CA MET A 102 -1.94 -12.22 -6.39
C MET A 102 -3.25 -11.73 -7.01
N GLY A 103 -3.60 -10.45 -6.84
CA GLY A 103 -4.79 -9.86 -7.47
C GLY A 103 -4.70 -9.82 -9.01
N LEU A 104 -3.48 -9.64 -9.56
CA LEU A 104 -3.25 -9.53 -11.01
C LEU A 104 -3.09 -10.89 -11.71
N PHE A 105 -2.31 -11.80 -11.12
CA PHE A 105 -1.96 -13.09 -11.70
C PHE A 105 -2.93 -14.23 -11.36
N ARG A 106 -3.86 -14.04 -10.42
CA ARG A 106 -4.86 -15.07 -10.11
C ARG A 106 -5.93 -15.09 -11.19
N LYS A 107 -5.60 -15.81 -12.26
CA LYS A 107 -6.49 -16.25 -13.34
C LYS A 107 -7.77 -16.74 -12.69
N ASP A 108 -8.89 -16.07 -12.95
CA ASP A 108 -10.18 -16.67 -12.69
C ASP A 108 -10.11 -18.06 -13.33
N LYS A 109 -10.29 -19.10 -12.52
CA LYS A 109 -10.79 -20.34 -13.08
C LYS A 109 -12.19 -19.98 -13.56
N ASP A 110 -12.24 -19.39 -14.74
CA ASP A 110 -13.41 -19.44 -15.57
C ASP A 110 -13.79 -20.91 -15.59
N HIS A 111 -15.00 -21.17 -15.11
CA HIS A 111 -15.58 -22.48 -15.20
C HIS A 111 -15.62 -22.82 -16.69
N SER A 112 -14.60 -23.52 -17.17
CA SER A 112 -14.77 -24.46 -18.28
C SER A 112 -15.72 -25.54 -17.77
N VAL A 113 -17.03 -25.23 -17.75
CA VAL A 113 -18.08 -26.23 -17.75
C VAL A 113 -18.69 -26.17 -19.14
N ASN A 114 -18.27 -27.14 -19.93
CA ASN A 114 -18.88 -27.60 -21.17
C ASN A 114 -20.41 -27.51 -21.13
N ALA A 115 -21.02 -27.05 -22.21
CA ALA A 115 -21.84 -27.87 -23.11
C ALA A 115 -22.24 -27.05 -24.34
#